data_AF-A0A3B8VQU2-F1
#
_entry.id   AF-A0A3B8VQU2-F1
#
_cell.length_a   1.000
_cell.length_b   1.000
_cell.length_c   1.000
_cell.angle_alpha   90.00
_cell.angle_beta   90.00
_cell.angle_gamma   90.00
#
_symmetry.space_group_name_H-M   'P 1'
#
loop_
_entity.id
_entity.type
_entity.pdbx_description
1 polymer ?
#
loop_
_entity_poly.entity_id
_entity_poly.type
_entity_poly.pdbx_seq_one_letter_code
_entity_poly.pdbx_strand_id
1 'polypeptide(L)' 'WRRAEILAANGHGNAHSVAQVMSALACGGEVDGVRLLSAEAIDNLIREQV' A
#
# COMPACT_ATOMS: atom_id res chain seq x y z
N TRP A 1 -2.04 21.68 -13.82
CA TRP A 1 -2.89 20.64 -13.20
C TRP A 1 -2.77 19.29 -13.90
N ARG A 2 -2.83 19.17 -15.24
CA ARG A 2 -2.72 17.87 -15.96
C ARG A 2 -1.43 17.06 -15.73
N ARG A 3 -0.35 17.72 -15.29
CA ARG A 3 0.93 17.09 -14.91
C ARG A 3 1.21 17.14 -13.41
N ALA A 4 0.27 17.66 -12.61
CA ALA A 4 0.46 17.70 -11.17
C ALA A 4 0.09 16.34 -10.60
N GLU A 5 0.99 15.77 -9.80
CA GLU A 5 0.69 14.59 -8.99
C GLU A 5 0.21 15.08 -7.63
N ILE A 6 -0.98 14.65 -7.24
CA ILE A 6 -1.62 14.97 -5.96
C ILE A 6 -1.90 13.63 -5.28
N LEU A 7 -0.90 13.14 -4.55
CA LEU A 7 -0.88 11.79 -3.98
C LEU A 7 -2.13 11.46 -3.15
N ALA A 8 -2.76 12.46 -2.54
CA ALA A 8 -3.96 12.29 -1.72
C ALA A 8 -5.29 12.21 -2.50
N ALA A 9 -5.34 12.55 -3.78
CA ALA A 9 -6.62 12.79 -4.47
C ALA A 9 -6.71 12.41 -5.95
N ASN A 10 -5.61 12.29 -6.68
CA ASN A 10 -5.67 12.03 -8.14
C ASN A 10 -5.05 10.69 -8.57
N GLY A 11 -4.93 9.73 -7.65
CA GLY A 11 -4.56 8.35 -7.97
C GLY A 11 -5.63 7.68 -8.84
N HIS A 12 -5.19 6.96 -9.89
CA HIS A 12 -6.08 6.20 -10.77
C HIS A 12 -5.75 4.71 -10.65
N GLY A 13 -6.78 3.89 -10.46
CA GLY A 13 -6.67 2.45 -10.33
C GLY A 13 -8.05 1.79 -10.44
N ASN A 14 -8.13 0.51 -10.11
CA ASN A 14 -9.38 -0.24 -10.07
C ASN A 14 -9.52 -1.01 -8.75
N ALA A 15 -10.67 -1.67 -8.55
CA ALA A 15 -10.93 -2.42 -7.33
C ALA A 15 -9.90 -3.54 -7.10
N HIS A 16 -9.45 -4.21 -8.16
CA HIS A 16 -8.46 -5.28 -8.08
C HIS A 16 -7.09 -4.76 -7.63
N SER A 17 -6.61 -3.65 -8.20
CA SER A 17 -5.32 -3.07 -7.81
C SER A 17 -5.33 -2.60 -6.35
N VAL A 18 -6.44 -2.02 -5.88
CA VAL A 18 -6.60 -1.65 -4.47
C VAL A 18 -6.56 -2.89 -3.59
N ALA A 19 -7.28 -3.95 -3.95
CA ALA A 19 -7.28 -5.20 -3.20
C ALA A 19 -5.88 -5.84 -3.11
N GLN A 20 -5.09 -5.80 -4.19
CA GLN A 20 -3.71 -6.30 -4.17
C GLN A 20 -2.81 -5.51 -3.21
N VAL A 21 -2.88 -4.17 -3.23
CA VAL A 21 -2.12 -3.33 -2.29
C VAL A 21 -2.53 -3.63 -0.85
N MET A 22 -3.84 -3.69 -0.57
CA MET A 22 -4.34 -3.99 0.76
C MET A 22 -3.97 -5.42 1.21
N SER A 23 -3.95 -6.39 0.29
CA SER A 23 -3.49 -7.75 0.57
C SER A 23 -2.01 -7.77 0.97
N ALA A 24 -1.15 -7.00 0.28
CA ALA A 24 0.25 -6.91 0.67
C ALA A 24 0.40 -6.39 2.11
N LEU A 25 -0.40 -5.39 2.51
CA LEU A 25 -0.40 -4.89 3.88
C LEU A 25 -0.93 -5.94 4.88
N ALA A 26 -2.03 -6.61 4.56
CA ALA A 26 -2.68 -7.59 5.43
C ALA A 26 -1.89 -8.91 5.56
N CYS A 27 -1.12 -9.28 4.55
CA CYS A 27 -0.37 -10.54 4.46
C CYS A 27 1.12 -10.38 4.79
N GLY A 28 1.48 -9.44 5.66
CA GLY A 28 2.85 -9.31 6.16
C GLY A 28 3.85 -8.77 5.13
N GLY A 29 3.38 -7.92 4.21
CA GLY A 29 4.21 -7.22 3.23
C GLY A 29 4.48 -8.00 1.95
N GLU A 30 3.76 -9.09 1.70
CA GLU A 30 3.91 -9.93 0.51
C GLU A 30 2.58 -10.17 -0.20
N VAL A 31 2.61 -10.15 -1.52
CA VAL A 31 1.48 -10.49 -2.39
C VAL A 31 2.02 -11.27 -3.59
N ASP A 32 1.33 -12.34 -3.99
CA ASP A 32 1.70 -13.19 -5.13
C ASP A 32 3.17 -13.67 -5.13
N GLY A 33 3.73 -13.98 -3.95
CA GLY A 33 5.12 -14.43 -3.79
C GLY A 33 6.17 -13.32 -3.80
N VAL A 34 5.76 -12.05 -3.92
CA VAL A 34 6.64 -10.88 -3.99
C VAL A 34 6.59 -10.08 -2.69
N ARG A 35 7.73 -10.01 -1.99
CA ARG A 35 7.92 -9.18 -0.80
C ARG A 35 8.08 -7.71 -1.22
N LEU A 36 7.10 -6.87 -0.88
CA LEU A 36 7.11 -5.42 -1.10
C LEU A 36 7.54 -4.64 0.14
N LEU A 37 7.21 -5.13 1.34
CA LEU A 37 7.53 -4.50 2.61
C LEU A 37 8.11 -5.54 3.57
N SER A 38 9.08 -5.15 4.39
CA SER A 38 9.59 -6.01 5.47
C SER A 38 8.53 -6.20 6.56
N ALA A 39 8.65 -7.26 7.36
CA ALA A 39 7.79 -7.47 8.53
C ALA A 39 7.86 -6.28 9.50
N GLU A 40 9.07 -5.75 9.74
CA GLU A 40 9.28 -4.55 10.57
C GLU A 40 8.53 -3.32 10.03
N ALA A 41 8.49 -3.14 8.70
CA ALA A 41 7.76 -2.04 8.09
C ALA A 41 6.24 -2.17 8.30
N ILE A 42 5.70 -3.40 8.24
CA ILE A 42 4.29 -3.67 8.54
C ILE A 42 3.98 -3.38 10.01
N ASP A 43 4.83 -3.86 10.93
CA ASP A 43 4.67 -3.61 12.36
C ASP A 43 4.66 -2.11 12.67
N ASN A 44 5.57 -1.35 12.06
CA ASN A 44 5.60 0.11 12.19
C ASN A 44 4.38 0.79 11.57
N LEU A 45 3.86 0.28 10.45
CA LEU A 45 2.71 0.86 9.74
C LEU A 45 1.41 0.77 10.57
N ILE A 46 1.20 -0.33 11.29
CA ILE A 46 -0.02 -0.53 12.09
C ILE A 46 0.08 0.01 13.51
N ARG A 47 1.30 0.33 13.95
CA ARG A 47 1.54 0.91 15.27
C ARG A 47 0.90 2.30 15.34
N GLU A 48 0.22 2.58 16.46
CA GLU A 48 -0.29 3.93 16.74
C GLU A 48 0.87 4.95 16.70
N GLN A 49 0.67 6.02 15.93
CA GLN A 49 1.61 7.13 15.81
C GLN A 49 1.04 8.31 16.61
N VAL A 50 1.80 8.81 17.58
CA VAL A 50 1.42 9.90 18.50
C VAL A 50 2.28 11.12 18.23
#